data_AF-A0A815TJI6-F1
#
_entry.id   AF-A0A815TJI6-F1
#
_cell.length_a   1.000
_cell.length_b   1.000
_cell.length_c   1.000
_cell.angle_alpha   90.00
_cell.angle_beta   90.00
_cell.angle_gamma   90.00
#
_symmetry.space_group_name_H-M   'P 1'
#
loop_
_entity.id
_entity.type
_entity.pdbx_description
1 polymer ?
#
loop_
_entity_poly.entity_id
_entity_poly.type
_entity_poly.pdbx_seq_one_letter_code
_entity_poly.pdbx_strand_id
1 'polypeptide(L)'
;MWSTCLLATRYALSQYLVALVIDEKIGYPDFLGNNDTTKLEKMYQDYAFNDLYIYNVLKLLKIKSNENHRMLRESVDRKAWGASPPTVVNAFYSPPRNQITIGMVISHEITHGFDDSGRQYDKDGNRISWWTPETIESFNEHKQCIIDQYSKYVITQINMTVMT
;
A
#
# COMPACT_ATOMS: atom_id res chain seq x y z
N MET A 1 -17.27 3.24 21.07
CA MET A 1 -15.95 2.63 21.38
C MET A 1 -14.81 3.13 20.48
N TRP A 2 -15.09 3.79 19.35
CA TRP A 2 -14.08 4.41 18.46
C TRP A 2 -13.66 5.84 18.83
N SER A 3 -14.24 6.42 19.88
CA SER A 3 -14.19 7.87 20.13
C SER A 3 -13.16 8.32 21.17
N THR A 4 -12.48 7.43 21.89
CA THR A 4 -11.65 7.83 23.05
C THR A 4 -10.17 8.08 22.73
N CYS A 5 -9.58 7.46 21.70
CA CYS A 5 -8.17 7.68 21.33
C CYS A 5 -7.98 8.61 20.11
N LEU A 6 -9.00 8.80 19.27
CA LEU A 6 -8.92 9.51 17.98
C LEU A 6 -9.02 11.04 18.06
N LEU A 7 -9.11 11.62 19.26
CA LEU A 7 -9.33 13.07 19.44
C LEU A 7 -8.07 13.93 19.30
N ALA A 8 -6.97 13.37 18.82
CA ALA A 8 -5.71 14.06 18.80
C ALA A 8 -5.01 13.98 17.45
N THR A 9 -5.18 15.07 16.69
CA THR A 9 -4.09 15.81 16.04
C THR A 9 -4.73 17.00 15.34
N ARG A 10 -4.63 18.21 15.93
CA ARG A 10 -5.04 19.46 15.28
C ARG A 10 -4.02 19.97 14.25
N TYR A 11 -3.02 19.17 13.88
CA TYR A 11 -2.04 19.50 12.85
C TYR A 11 -2.53 19.04 11.46
N ALA A 12 -3.66 19.60 11.04
CA ALA A 12 -4.37 19.17 9.84
C ALA A 12 -3.72 19.69 8.54
N LEU A 13 -3.09 20.87 8.52
CA LEU A 13 -2.70 21.51 7.25
C LEU A 13 -1.65 20.74 6.44
N SER A 14 -0.60 20.22 7.07
CA SER A 14 0.44 19.45 6.36
C SER A 14 -0.05 18.06 5.96
N GLN A 15 -0.82 17.37 6.82
CA GLN A 15 -1.40 16.08 6.50
C GLN A 15 -2.48 16.18 5.41
N TYR A 16 -3.27 17.26 5.40
CA TYR A 16 -4.29 17.49 4.38
C TYR A 16 -3.67 17.68 2.99
N LEU A 17 -2.54 18.39 2.89
CA LEU A 17 -1.80 18.52 1.64
C LEU A 17 -1.24 17.18 1.12
N VAL A 18 -0.77 16.31 2.02
CA VAL A 18 -0.31 14.96 1.65
C VAL A 18 -1.48 14.10 1.20
N ALA A 19 -2.62 14.16 1.89
CA ALA A 19 -3.83 13.42 1.53
C ALA A 19 -4.38 13.85 0.16
N LEU A 20 -4.30 15.14 -0.19
CA LEU A 20 -4.76 15.67 -1.47
C LEU A 20 -3.94 15.21 -2.69
N VAL A 21 -2.72 14.73 -2.49
CA VAL A 21 -1.84 14.28 -3.59
C VAL A 21 -1.72 12.76 -3.69
N ILE A 22 -2.53 12.02 -2.94
CA ILE A 22 -2.61 10.56 -3.06
C ILE A 22 -3.24 10.21 -4.41
N ASP A 23 -2.58 9.33 -5.16
CA ASP A 23 -3.08 8.84 -6.46
C ASP A 23 -4.02 7.64 -6.25
N GLU A 24 -5.30 7.84 -6.59
CA GLU A 24 -6.36 6.85 -6.41
C GLU A 24 -6.48 5.93 -7.64
N LYS A 25 -6.38 4.62 -7.43
CA LYS A 25 -6.57 3.57 -8.44
C LYS A 25 -7.80 2.73 -8.09
N ILE A 26 -8.89 2.90 -8.83
CA ILE A 26 -10.19 2.29 -8.53
C ILE A 26 -10.49 1.17 -9.54
N GLY A 27 -10.73 -0.04 -9.04
CA GLY A 27 -11.10 -1.18 -9.88
C GLY A 27 -9.93 -1.72 -10.69
N TYR A 28 -9.81 -1.30 -11.95
CA TYR A 28 -8.81 -1.84 -12.88
C TYR A 28 -8.21 -0.76 -13.81
N PRO A 29 -6.99 -0.96 -14.33
CA PRO A 29 -6.39 -0.05 -15.30
C PRO A 29 -7.20 0.09 -16.59
N ASP A 30 -7.36 1.30 -17.12
CA ASP A 30 -8.13 1.58 -18.34
C ASP A 30 -7.77 0.68 -19.54
N PHE A 31 -6.49 0.28 -19.66
CA PHE A 31 -6.02 -0.58 -20.74
C PHE A 31 -6.56 -2.02 -20.70
N LEU A 32 -7.21 -2.44 -19.62
CA LEU A 32 -7.90 -3.74 -19.55
C LEU A 32 -9.34 -3.67 -20.04
N GLY A 33 -9.93 -2.47 -20.09
CA GLY A 33 -11.33 -2.26 -20.49
C GLY A 33 -11.50 -1.64 -21.87
N ASN A 34 -10.42 -1.31 -22.58
CA ASN A 34 -10.46 -0.75 -23.92
C ASN A 34 -10.42 -1.86 -24.99
N ASN A 35 -10.76 -1.51 -26.23
CA ASN A 35 -10.67 -2.43 -27.38
C ASN A 35 -9.22 -2.58 -27.92
N ASP A 36 -8.23 -1.96 -27.28
CA ASP A 36 -6.82 -1.97 -27.72
C ASP A 36 -6.00 -2.91 -26.83
N THR A 37 -5.77 -4.13 -27.32
CA THR A 37 -5.05 -5.19 -26.62
C THR A 37 -3.53 -5.06 -26.69
N THR A 38 -2.98 -4.10 -27.45
CA THR A 38 -1.55 -4.00 -27.75
C THR A 38 -0.68 -3.97 -26.49
N LYS A 39 -1.11 -3.22 -25.47
CA LYS A 39 -0.38 -3.11 -24.20
C LYS A 39 -0.40 -4.42 -23.41
N LEU A 40 -1.55 -5.11 -23.41
CA LEU A 40 -1.72 -6.39 -22.73
C LEU A 40 -0.89 -7.48 -23.42
N GLU A 41 -0.96 -7.57 -24.75
CA GLU A 41 -0.19 -8.52 -25.55
C GLU A 41 1.31 -8.33 -25.37
N LYS A 42 1.79 -7.07 -25.37
CA LYS A 42 3.20 -6.76 -25.10
C LYS A 42 3.63 -7.17 -23.69
N MET A 43 2.77 -7.02 -22.69
CA MET A 43 3.07 -7.41 -21.30
C MET A 43 3.18 -8.93 -21.15
N TYR A 44 2.36 -9.68 -21.88
CA TYR A 44 2.34 -11.14 -21.82
C TYR A 44 3.13 -11.82 -22.96
N GLN A 45 3.86 -11.06 -23.78
CA GLN A 45 4.58 -11.57 -24.94
C GLN A 45 5.56 -12.72 -24.60
N ASP A 46 6.20 -12.66 -23.44
CA ASP A 46 7.17 -13.66 -23.00
C ASP A 46 6.53 -14.90 -22.34
N TYR A 47 5.23 -14.87 -22.08
CA TYR A 47 4.47 -15.88 -21.35
C TYR A 47 3.95 -17.00 -22.27
N ALA A 48 4.86 -17.64 -23.00
CA ALA A 48 4.56 -18.90 -23.71
C ALA A 48 4.59 -20.10 -22.75
N PHE A 49 3.49 -20.83 -22.64
CA PHE A 49 3.34 -21.97 -21.72
C PHE A 49 3.49 -23.31 -22.45
N ASN A 50 3.96 -24.31 -21.71
CA ASN A 50 4.07 -25.71 -22.10
C ASN A 50 2.98 -26.53 -21.38
N ASP A 51 2.65 -27.72 -21.87
CA ASP A 51 1.71 -28.64 -21.21
C ASP A 51 2.18 -29.08 -19.81
N LEU A 52 3.51 -29.13 -19.59
CA LEU A 52 4.10 -29.49 -18.32
C LEU A 52 4.13 -28.30 -17.35
N TYR A 53 3.27 -28.40 -16.33
CA TYR A 53 3.11 -27.39 -15.29
C TYR A 53 4.42 -26.91 -14.66
N ILE A 54 5.35 -27.83 -14.36
CA ILE A 54 6.61 -27.47 -13.70
C ILE A 54 7.46 -26.51 -14.54
N TYR A 55 7.48 -26.68 -15.86
CA TYR A 55 8.22 -25.76 -16.74
C TYR A 55 7.57 -24.38 -16.81
N ASN A 56 6.25 -24.30 -16.70
CA ASN A 56 5.52 -23.03 -16.61
C ASN A 56 5.88 -22.29 -15.32
N VAL A 57 5.89 -22.98 -14.18
CA VAL A 57 6.28 -22.38 -12.89
C VAL A 57 7.71 -21.87 -12.92
N LEU A 58 8.67 -22.69 -13.38
CA LEU A 58 10.07 -22.29 -13.49
C LEU A 58 10.25 -21.09 -14.42
N LYS A 59 9.49 -21.03 -15.52
CA LYS A 59 9.51 -19.90 -16.44
C LYS A 59 8.97 -18.63 -15.80
N LEU A 60 7.84 -18.69 -15.09
CA LEU A 60 7.27 -17.55 -14.37
C LEU A 60 8.24 -16.99 -13.32
N LEU A 61 8.88 -17.86 -12.55
CA LEU A 61 9.89 -17.45 -11.56
C LEU A 61 11.09 -16.77 -12.23
N LYS A 62 11.55 -17.29 -13.38
CA LYS A 62 12.64 -16.69 -14.15
C LYS A 62 12.25 -15.30 -14.70
N ILE A 63 11.06 -15.15 -15.27
CA ILE A 63 10.55 -13.86 -15.75
C ILE A 63 10.50 -12.87 -14.59
N LYS A 64 9.94 -13.27 -13.44
CA LYS A 64 9.83 -12.37 -12.29
C LYS A 64 11.17 -11.96 -11.71
N SER A 65 12.11 -12.89 -11.62
CA SER A 65 13.48 -12.60 -11.16
C SER A 65 14.17 -11.62 -12.11
N ASN A 66 14.08 -11.84 -13.42
CA ASN A 66 14.68 -10.95 -14.41
C ASN A 66 14.05 -9.55 -14.39
N GLU A 67 12.73 -9.46 -14.25
CA GLU A 67 12.02 -8.19 -14.09
C GLU A 67 12.52 -7.44 -12.85
N ASN A 68 12.58 -8.11 -11.69
CA ASN A 68 13.08 -7.50 -10.45
C ASN A 68 14.52 -7.00 -10.62
N HIS A 69 15.39 -7.75 -11.31
CA HIS A 69 16.76 -7.30 -11.60
C HIS A 69 16.81 -6.12 -12.58
N ARG A 70 15.92 -6.07 -13.56
CA ARG A 70 15.84 -4.96 -14.52
C ARG A 70 15.40 -3.67 -13.83
N MET A 71 14.42 -3.77 -12.92
CA MET A 71 13.88 -2.65 -12.16
C MET A 71 14.94 -1.94 -11.29
N LEU A 72 16.05 -2.61 -10.92
CA LEU A 72 17.15 -1.98 -10.19
C LEU A 72 17.84 -0.84 -10.95
N ARG A 73 17.73 -0.83 -12.29
CA ARG A 73 18.35 0.18 -13.17
C ARG A 73 17.34 1.15 -13.79
N GLU A 74 16.06 0.91 -13.56
CA GLU A 74 14.97 1.75 -14.07
C GLU A 74 14.48 2.70 -12.98
N SER A 75 13.99 3.87 -13.36
CA SER A 75 13.32 4.76 -12.41
C SER A 75 11.97 4.17 -12.00
N VAL A 76 11.51 4.52 -10.81
CA VAL A 76 10.20 4.09 -10.31
C VAL A 76 9.11 4.75 -11.14
N ASP A 77 8.33 3.95 -11.88
CA ASP A 77 7.10 4.41 -12.51
C ASP A 77 6.00 4.57 -11.45
N ARG A 78 5.75 5.82 -11.08
CA ARG A 78 4.71 6.21 -10.12
C ARG A 78 3.30 6.21 -10.71
N LYS A 79 3.12 5.98 -12.01
CA LYS A 79 1.80 5.85 -12.64
C LYS A 79 1.41 4.39 -12.85
N ALA A 80 2.36 3.47 -12.74
CA ALA A 80 2.10 2.04 -12.81
C ALA A 80 1.15 1.62 -11.67
N TRP A 81 0.18 0.78 -12.02
CA TRP A 81 -0.69 0.16 -11.03
C TRP A 81 0.14 -0.74 -10.10
N GLY A 82 -0.28 -0.82 -8.83
CA GLY A 82 0.30 -1.74 -7.85
C GLY A 82 0.17 -3.21 -8.30
N ALA A 83 0.95 -4.11 -7.69
CA ALA A 83 1.03 -5.51 -8.10
C ALA A 83 -0.23 -6.35 -7.81
N SER A 84 -1.30 -5.73 -7.30
CA SER A 84 -2.54 -6.43 -6.96
C SER A 84 -3.44 -6.54 -8.20
N PRO A 85 -3.77 -7.77 -8.65
CA PRO A 85 -4.74 -7.97 -9.72
C PRO A 85 -6.10 -7.33 -9.37
N PRO A 86 -6.89 -6.88 -10.37
CA PRO A 86 -8.20 -6.28 -10.12
C PRO A 86 -9.24 -7.26 -9.55
N THR A 87 -8.93 -8.56 -9.54
CA THR A 87 -9.76 -9.63 -8.97
C THR A 87 -9.62 -9.75 -7.45
N VAL A 88 -8.70 -9.01 -6.82
CA VAL A 88 -8.48 -9.07 -5.38
C VAL A 88 -9.55 -8.25 -4.66
N VAL A 89 -10.28 -8.90 -3.74
CA VAL A 89 -11.22 -8.22 -2.82
C VAL A 89 -10.44 -7.67 -1.63
N ASN A 90 -9.67 -6.62 -1.87
CA ASN A 90 -8.94 -5.90 -0.82
C ASN A 90 -8.66 -4.45 -1.26
N ALA A 91 -8.06 -3.66 -0.38
CA ALA A 91 -7.47 -2.38 -0.72
C ALA A 91 -6.04 -2.30 -0.18
N PHE A 92 -5.22 -1.43 -0.78
CA PHE A 92 -3.80 -1.32 -0.43
C PHE A 92 -3.30 0.12 -0.59
N TYR A 93 -2.48 0.58 0.36
CA TYR A 93 -1.66 1.78 0.26
C TYR A 93 -0.19 1.44 0.01
N SER A 94 0.45 2.17 -0.92
CA SER A 94 1.88 2.07 -1.24
C SER A 94 2.59 3.37 -0.90
N PRO A 95 3.29 3.46 0.25
CA PRO A 95 3.98 4.69 0.67
C PRO A 95 5.00 5.20 -0.37
N PRO A 96 5.89 4.35 -0.95
CA PRO A 96 6.88 4.82 -1.93
C PRO A 96 6.29 5.37 -3.23
N ARG A 97 5.06 4.99 -3.57
CA ARG A 97 4.35 5.49 -4.76
C ARG A 97 3.30 6.55 -4.43
N ASN A 98 3.01 6.76 -3.14
CA ASN A 98 1.88 7.52 -2.63
C ASN A 98 0.56 7.18 -3.35
N GLN A 99 0.25 5.88 -3.42
CA GLN A 99 -0.86 5.34 -4.21
C GLN A 99 -1.80 4.50 -3.36
N ILE A 100 -3.10 4.62 -3.64
CA ILE A 100 -4.16 3.77 -3.09
C ILE A 100 -4.74 2.90 -4.20
N THR A 101 -4.88 1.59 -3.97
CA THR A 101 -5.61 0.67 -4.85
C THR A 101 -6.86 0.17 -4.14
N ILE A 102 -8.05 0.39 -4.71
CA ILE A 102 -9.35 0.18 -4.03
C ILE A 102 -10.17 -0.95 -4.66
N GLY A 103 -10.58 -1.89 -3.80
CA GLY A 103 -11.77 -2.73 -3.98
C GLY A 103 -13.00 -2.26 -3.18
N MET A 104 -12.85 -1.80 -1.91
CA MET A 104 -14.00 -1.34 -1.09
C MET A 104 -13.72 -0.36 0.09
N VAL A 105 -12.47 -0.18 0.58
CA VAL A 105 -12.21 0.51 1.88
C VAL A 105 -11.26 1.72 1.75
N ILE A 106 -11.75 2.84 1.22
CA ILE A 106 -10.93 4.03 0.92
C ILE A 106 -10.34 4.70 2.17
N SER A 107 -11.14 4.90 3.21
CA SER A 107 -10.72 5.65 4.40
C SER A 107 -9.59 4.96 5.18
N HIS A 108 -9.60 3.63 5.23
CA HIS A 108 -8.55 2.83 5.85
C HIS A 108 -7.22 2.99 5.09
N GLU A 109 -7.25 2.92 3.76
CA GLU A 109 -6.03 3.08 2.95
C GLU A 109 -5.45 4.49 3.03
N ILE A 110 -6.29 5.53 3.17
CA ILE A 110 -5.80 6.89 3.43
C ILE A 110 -5.05 6.94 4.76
N THR A 111 -5.55 6.27 5.81
CA THR A 111 -4.88 6.29 7.12
C THR A 111 -3.51 5.61 7.10
N HIS A 112 -3.26 4.67 6.19
CA HIS A 112 -1.93 4.07 5.99
C HIS A 112 -0.87 5.06 5.49
N GLY A 113 -1.27 6.19 4.89
CA GLY A 113 -0.35 7.29 4.59
C GLY A 113 0.21 8.00 5.83
N PHE A 114 -0.44 7.84 6.98
CA PHE A 114 -0.15 8.57 8.21
C PHE A 114 0.08 7.66 9.42
N ASP A 115 0.11 6.35 9.22
CA ASP A 115 0.46 5.40 10.27
C ASP A 115 1.95 5.49 10.64
N ASP A 116 2.42 4.64 11.55
CA ASP A 116 3.79 4.67 12.04
C ASP A 116 4.86 4.48 10.94
N SER A 117 4.48 3.85 9.83
CA SER A 117 5.31 3.59 8.66
C SER A 117 5.11 4.66 7.59
N GLY A 118 3.85 4.94 7.21
CA GLY A 118 3.47 5.91 6.19
C GLY A 118 3.93 7.33 6.48
N ARG A 119 3.86 7.77 7.75
CA ARG A 119 4.30 9.12 8.15
C ARG A 119 5.78 9.42 7.84
N GLN A 120 6.59 8.38 7.61
CA GLN A 120 8.01 8.53 7.31
C GLN A 120 8.26 8.93 5.84
N TYR A 121 7.20 8.94 5.03
CA TYR A 121 7.23 9.27 3.61
C TYR A 121 6.60 10.63 3.39
N ASP A 122 7.27 11.48 2.60
CA ASP A 122 6.72 12.77 2.19
C ASP A 122 5.64 12.59 1.11
N LYS A 123 5.06 13.72 0.66
CA LYS A 123 4.04 13.78 -0.39
C LYS A 123 4.46 13.12 -1.72
N ASP A 124 5.76 12.99 -1.94
CA ASP A 124 6.37 12.43 -3.15
C ASP A 124 6.80 10.97 -2.94
N GLY A 125 6.50 10.36 -1.79
CA GLY A 125 6.87 8.98 -1.47
C GLY A 125 8.35 8.80 -1.11
N ASN A 126 9.07 9.87 -0.77
CA ASN A 126 10.46 9.78 -0.31
C ASN A 126 10.51 9.61 1.20
N ARG A 127 11.38 8.72 1.69
CA ARG A 127 11.54 8.50 3.13
C ARG A 127 12.34 9.62 3.79
N ILE A 128 11.65 10.65 4.26
CA ILE A 128 12.23 11.86 4.88
C ILE A 128 11.36 12.24 6.09
N SER A 129 11.98 12.64 7.20
CA SER A 129 11.22 13.18 8.33
C SER A 129 10.75 14.61 8.01
N TRP A 130 9.46 14.76 7.70
CA TRP A 130 8.83 16.04 7.38
C TRP A 130 7.96 16.60 8.52
N TRP A 131 7.88 15.89 9.64
CA TRP A 131 7.22 16.36 10.88
C TRP A 131 8.22 17.02 11.82
N THR A 132 7.74 17.99 12.59
CA THR A 132 8.52 18.57 13.68
C THR A 132 8.66 17.57 14.84
N PRO A 133 9.71 17.68 15.66
CA PRO A 133 9.90 16.80 16.83
C PRO A 133 8.67 16.76 17.76
N GLU A 134 8.04 17.90 17.98
CA GLU A 134 6.84 18.04 18.83
C GLU A 134 5.65 17.27 18.26
N THR A 135 5.50 17.26 16.93
CA THR A 135 4.45 16.50 16.25
C THR A 135 4.69 15.00 16.37
N ILE A 136 5.95 14.57 16.28
CA ILE A 136 6.33 13.16 16.42
C ILE A 136 6.08 12.67 17.84
N GLU A 137 6.47 13.46 18.85
CA GLU A 137 6.21 13.18 20.25
C GLU A 137 4.71 13.03 20.51
N SER A 138 3.92 14.03 20.10
CA SER A 138 2.47 13.97 20.23
C SER A 138 1.87 12.76 19.51
N PHE A 139 2.32 12.43 18.31
CA PHE A 139 1.86 11.22 17.61
C PHE A 139 2.15 9.94 18.40
N ASN A 140 3.35 9.81 18.96
CA ASN A 140 3.74 8.63 19.74
C ASN A 140 2.91 8.49 21.02
N GLU A 141 2.63 9.60 21.72
CA GLU A 141 1.74 9.61 22.89
C GLU A 141 0.33 9.09 22.54
N HIS A 142 -0.24 9.53 21.42
CA HIS A 142 -1.57 9.10 21.00
C HIS A 142 -1.59 7.67 20.45
N LYS A 143 -0.52 7.25 19.76
CA LYS A 143 -0.32 5.85 19.35
C LYS A 143 -0.37 4.92 20.56
N GLN A 144 0.20 5.34 21.70
CA GLN A 144 0.21 4.52 22.91
C GLN A 144 -1.20 4.17 23.40
N CYS A 145 -2.18 5.06 23.28
CA CYS A 145 -3.57 4.78 23.62
C CYS A 145 -4.14 3.58 22.83
N ILE A 146 -3.78 3.48 21.54
CA ILE A 146 -4.20 2.39 20.66
C ILE A 146 -3.49 1.09 21.06
N ILE A 147 -2.18 1.14 21.34
CA ILE A 147 -1.41 -0.02 21.84
C ILE A 147 -2.04 -0.55 23.14
N ASP A 148 -2.31 0.33 24.10
CA ASP A 148 -2.91 -0.01 25.39
C ASP A 148 -4.34 -0.53 25.28
N GLN A 149 -5.09 -0.08 24.26
CA GLN A 149 -6.41 -0.59 23.97
C GLN A 149 -6.34 -2.02 23.41
N TYR A 150 -5.52 -2.24 22.37
CA TYR A 150 -5.48 -3.51 21.66
C TYR A 150 -4.81 -4.63 22.46
N SER A 151 -3.81 -4.30 23.28
CA SER A 151 -3.13 -5.26 24.18
C SER A 151 -4.06 -5.89 25.23
N LYS A 152 -5.23 -5.30 25.50
CA LYS A 152 -6.23 -5.86 26.41
C LYS A 152 -7.11 -6.94 25.78
N TYR A 153 -7.12 -7.07 24.46
CA TYR A 153 -7.94 -8.07 23.79
C TYR A 153 -7.28 -9.45 23.87
N VAL A 154 -8.07 -10.44 24.27
CA VAL A 154 -7.67 -11.85 24.33
C VAL A 154 -8.34 -12.60 23.19
N ILE A 155 -7.56 -13.28 22.37
CA ILE A 155 -8.07 -14.19 21.35
C ILE A 155 -8.43 -15.51 22.03
N THR A 156 -9.72 -15.70 22.29
CA THR A 156 -10.26 -16.81 23.08
C THR A 156 -9.97 -18.19 22.46
N GLN A 157 -9.77 -18.28 21.14
CA GLN A 157 -9.49 -19.56 20.46
C GLN A 157 -8.09 -20.11 20.74
N ILE A 158 -7.13 -19.24 21.06
CA ILE A 158 -5.72 -19.62 21.28
C ILE A 158 -5.20 -19.18 22.66
N ASN A 159 -6.06 -18.62 23.50
CA ASN A 159 -5.75 -18.09 24.83
C ASN A 159 -4.49 -17.19 24.86
N MET A 160 -4.35 -16.36 23.82
CA MET A 160 -3.26 -15.39 23.68
C MET A 160 -3.84 -13.98 23.65
N THR A 161 -3.16 -13.04 24.32
CA THR A 161 -3.38 -11.61 24.13
C THR A 161 -2.84 -11.16 22.77
N VAL A 162 -3.50 -10.17 22.17
CA VAL A 162 -2.99 -9.50 20.98
C VAL A 162 -1.73 -8.74 21.40
N MET A 163 -0.55 -9.29 21.08
CA MET A 163 0.71 -8.58 21.25
C MET A 163 0.86 -7.59 20.10
N THR A 164 0.70 -6.29 20.40
CA THR A 164 1.04 -5.16 19.54
C THR A 164 2.37 -4.56 19.93
#